data_AF-A0A7Y2C5N8-F1
#
_entry.id   AF-A0A7Y2C5N8-F1
#
_cell.length_a   1.000
_cell.length_b   1.000
_cell.length_c   1.000
_cell.angle_alpha   90.00
_cell.angle_beta   90.00
_cell.angle_gamma   90.00
#
_symmetry.space_group_name_H-M   'P 1'
#
loop_
_entity.id
_entity.type
_entity.pdbx_description
1 polymer ?
#
loop_
_entity_poly.entity_id
_entity_poly.type
_entity_poly.pdbx_seq_one_letter_code
_entity_poly.pdbx_strand_id
1 'polypeptide(L)'
;VGALIMAFGLFAFTKFGKTESDVSPAQSAFEATVAAAVASGEDKPVSVVTGERKITVYKSATCGCCKSWIAYLEKAGYEVESVDETDMSMVKAKLGVSRGVASCHTGVINGYVVEGHVPVEDIERMLATKPGIVGISAPGMPVGSPGMEQGDRKDPYDVVAFGSSGETAVFASYNK
;
A
#
# COMPACT_ATOMS: atom_id res chain seq x y z
N VAL A 1 41.57 -34.88 -36.48
CA VAL A 1 42.18 -36.24 -36.45
C VAL A 1 43.21 -36.24 -35.35
N GLY A 2 42.98 -37.01 -34.28
CA GLY A 2 43.86 -37.04 -33.10
C GLY A 2 43.18 -37.76 -31.92
N ALA A 3 43.12 -39.10 -32.01
CA ALA A 3 42.96 -39.99 -30.85
C ALA A 3 44.27 -39.94 -30.02
N LEU A 4 44.40 -40.32 -28.76
CA LEU A 4 43.86 -41.41 -27.95
C LEU A 4 44.41 -41.17 -26.52
N ILE A 5 43.76 -41.73 -25.48
CA ILE A 5 44.37 -42.50 -24.35
C ILE A 5 43.39 -42.48 -23.17
N MET A 6 42.83 -43.67 -22.89
CA MET A 6 42.24 -44.01 -21.60
C MET A 6 43.34 -44.46 -20.64
N ALA A 7 43.24 -44.10 -19.36
CA ALA A 7 43.82 -44.87 -18.26
C ALA A 7 43.02 -44.64 -16.96
N PHE A 8 42.61 -45.75 -16.35
CA PHE A 8 41.97 -45.86 -15.05
C PHE A 8 42.95 -45.54 -13.90
N GLY A 9 42.45 -44.97 -12.80
CA GLY A 9 43.17 -44.85 -11.54
C GLY A 9 42.23 -44.52 -10.37
N LEU A 10 42.08 -45.48 -9.46
CA LEU A 10 41.24 -45.50 -8.27
C LEU A 10 42.02 -44.99 -7.03
N PHE A 11 41.32 -44.54 -5.98
CA PHE A 11 41.80 -44.19 -4.61
C PHE A 11 42.60 -42.88 -4.47
N ALA A 12 42.52 -42.06 -3.40
CA ALA A 12 41.84 -42.12 -2.11
C ALA A 12 41.62 -40.68 -1.57
N PHE A 13 40.67 -40.55 -0.64
CA PHE A 13 40.44 -39.37 0.21
C PHE A 13 41.66 -39.01 1.06
N THR A 14 42.02 -37.73 1.09
CA THR A 14 42.65 -37.10 2.25
C THR A 14 42.14 -35.67 2.43
N LYS A 15 42.00 -35.34 3.71
CA LYS A 15 41.30 -34.22 4.32
C LYS A 15 42.21 -32.98 4.42
N PHE A 16 41.58 -31.86 4.78
CA PHE A 16 42.13 -30.72 5.53
C PHE A 16 42.78 -29.55 4.76
N GLY A 17 42.33 -28.34 5.12
CA GLY A 17 43.01 -27.09 4.83
C GLY A 17 42.09 -25.92 4.45
N LYS A 18 41.04 -25.62 5.22
CA LYS A 18 40.34 -24.32 5.12
C LYS A 18 41.21 -23.29 5.84
N THR A 19 41.69 -22.30 5.10
CA THR A 19 42.44 -21.15 5.61
C THR A 19 41.57 -20.34 6.57
N GLU A 20 42.12 -20.09 7.76
CA GLU A 20 41.63 -19.24 8.83
C GLU A 20 41.84 -17.77 8.49
N SER A 21 40.90 -16.91 8.89
CA SER A 21 41.22 -15.60 9.51
C SER A 21 39.92 -14.87 9.89
N ASP A 22 39.77 -14.68 11.20
CA ASP A 22 39.20 -13.49 11.85
C ASP A 22 37.68 -13.35 11.97
N VAL A 23 37.14 -13.95 13.04
CA VAL A 23 35.95 -13.42 13.74
C VAL A 23 36.29 -13.32 15.23
N SER A 24 36.27 -12.08 15.72
CA SER A 24 36.39 -11.67 17.12
C SER A 24 35.59 -10.37 17.28
N PRO A 25 35.11 -10.01 18.48
CA PRO A 25 34.35 -10.78 19.45
C PRO A 25 33.05 -10.01 19.85
N ALA A 26 32.27 -10.56 20.78
CA ALA A 26 31.14 -9.92 21.48
C ALA A 26 29.73 -10.12 20.87
N GLN A 27 29.31 -11.38 20.79
CA GLN A 27 27.96 -11.73 21.22
C GLN A 27 27.97 -11.84 22.74
N SER A 28 27.36 -10.89 23.44
CA SER A 28 27.15 -10.93 24.89
C SER A 28 25.81 -10.30 25.23
N ALA A 29 25.06 -11.06 26.03
CA ALA A 29 23.89 -10.69 26.82
C ALA A 29 22.57 -10.45 26.08
N PHE A 30 21.82 -11.54 25.82
CA PHE A 30 20.41 -11.59 26.18
C PHE A 30 19.91 -13.04 26.30
N GLU A 31 20.32 -13.74 27.36
CA GLU A 31 19.55 -14.87 27.89
C GLU A 31 19.29 -14.68 29.39
N ALA A 32 18.17 -15.24 29.84
CA ALA A 32 17.55 -15.19 31.17
C ALA A 32 16.73 -13.91 31.43
N THR A 33 15.40 -13.94 31.42
CA THR A 33 14.61 -14.78 32.34
C THR A 33 13.18 -14.94 31.79
N VAL A 34 12.81 -16.16 31.40
CA VAL A 34 11.41 -16.59 31.38
C VAL A 34 11.10 -17.09 32.78
N ALA A 35 10.38 -16.29 33.57
CA ALA A 35 9.75 -16.73 34.81
C ALA A 35 8.39 -16.04 34.94
N ALA A 36 7.36 -16.88 34.97
CA ALA A 36 5.96 -16.53 35.00
C ALA A 36 5.55 -15.80 36.29
N ALA A 37 4.64 -14.84 36.15
CA ALA A 37 3.65 -14.51 37.17
C ALA A 37 2.36 -14.02 36.46
N VAL A 38 1.40 -14.92 36.33
CA VAL A 38 0.00 -14.62 36.01
C VAL A 38 -0.69 -14.08 37.27
N ALA A 39 -1.36 -12.93 37.19
CA ALA A 39 -2.65 -12.69 37.85
C ALA A 39 -3.20 -11.28 37.57
N SER A 40 -4.40 -11.29 36.98
CA SER A 40 -5.47 -10.29 37.09
C SER A 40 -5.40 -9.00 36.28
N GLY A 41 -6.23 -8.95 35.24
CA GLY A 41 -7.25 -7.91 35.14
C GLY A 41 -7.13 -6.97 33.95
N GLU A 42 -8.00 -7.22 32.95
CA GLU A 42 -8.38 -6.32 31.85
C GLU A 42 -7.35 -6.12 30.72
N ASP A 43 -7.25 -7.14 29.86
CA ASP A 43 -6.82 -7.00 28.47
C ASP A 43 -7.81 -6.10 27.71
N LYS A 44 -7.62 -4.78 27.78
CA LYS A 44 -8.07 -3.92 26.68
C LYS A 44 -6.99 -3.98 25.61
N PRO A 45 -7.31 -4.42 24.38
CA PRO A 45 -6.33 -4.36 23.30
C PRO A 45 -5.90 -2.90 23.14
N VAL A 46 -4.62 -2.64 23.34
CA VAL A 46 -4.01 -1.37 22.99
C VAL A 46 -4.04 -1.31 21.47
N SER A 47 -5.01 -0.58 20.93
CA SER A 47 -5.06 -0.25 19.51
C SER A 47 -3.79 0.53 19.16
N VAL A 48 -2.85 -0.15 18.52
CA VAL A 48 -1.69 0.48 17.91
C VAL A 48 -2.24 1.35 16.78
N VAL A 49 -2.35 2.67 17.00
CA VAL A 49 -2.63 3.60 15.90
C VAL A 49 -1.35 3.70 15.09
N THR A 50 -1.22 2.81 14.11
CA THR A 50 -0.19 2.89 13.09
C THR A 50 -0.55 4.07 12.19
N GLY A 51 0.19 5.18 12.29
CA GLY A 51 0.02 6.36 11.42
C GLY A 51 0.09 6.05 9.91
N GLU A 52 0.51 4.84 9.54
CA GLU A 52 0.52 4.30 8.18
C GLU A 52 -0.88 4.20 7.53
N ARG A 53 -1.96 4.03 8.30
CA ARG A 53 -3.35 3.90 7.79
C ARG A 53 -4.24 5.11 8.09
N LYS A 54 -3.66 6.25 8.43
CA LYS A 54 -4.41 7.50 8.61
C LYS A 54 -4.55 8.22 7.28
N ILE A 55 -5.78 8.56 6.90
CA ILE A 55 -6.10 9.25 5.65
C ILE A 55 -7.01 10.45 5.92
N THR A 56 -6.66 11.61 5.37
CA THR A 56 -7.53 12.79 5.38
C THR A 56 -8.32 12.83 4.08
N VAL A 57 -9.64 12.95 4.14
CA VAL A 57 -10.53 12.95 2.97
C VAL A 57 -11.28 14.27 2.88
N TYR A 58 -11.00 15.03 1.82
CA TYR A 58 -11.68 16.27 1.47
C TYR A 58 -12.87 15.96 0.55
N LYS A 59 -14.06 16.44 0.93
CA LYS A 59 -15.29 16.22 0.16
C LYS A 59 -16.30 17.34 0.37
N SER A 60 -17.35 17.38 -0.44
CA SER A 60 -18.55 18.15 -0.10
C SER A 60 -19.35 17.48 1.03
N ALA A 61 -19.90 18.28 1.94
CA ALA A 61 -20.74 17.82 3.05
C ALA A 61 -21.97 17.00 2.60
N THR A 62 -22.48 17.29 1.41
CA THR A 62 -23.71 16.68 0.85
C THR A 62 -23.43 15.48 -0.06
N CYS A 63 -22.16 15.13 -0.31
CA CYS A 63 -21.82 14.01 -1.20
C CYS A 63 -22.05 12.65 -0.52
N GLY A 64 -23.11 11.93 -0.92
CA GLY A 64 -23.48 10.63 -0.34
C GLY A 64 -22.51 9.49 -0.69
N CYS A 65 -22.07 9.39 -1.95
CA CYS A 65 -21.12 8.36 -2.36
C CYS A 65 -19.74 8.54 -1.70
N CYS A 66 -19.28 9.79 -1.51
CA CYS A 66 -18.07 10.10 -0.77
C CYS A 66 -18.11 9.56 0.67
N LYS A 67 -19.26 9.69 1.36
CA LYS A 67 -19.47 9.11 2.70
C LYS A 67 -19.43 7.58 2.68
N SER A 68 -19.97 6.97 1.63
CA SER A 68 -19.98 5.52 1.45
C SER A 68 -18.58 4.97 1.22
N TRP A 69 -17.74 5.68 0.45
CA TRP A 69 -16.33 5.34 0.27
C TRP A 69 -15.53 5.48 1.57
N ILE A 70 -15.76 6.53 2.36
CA ILE A 70 -15.17 6.66 3.71
C ILE A 70 -15.54 5.45 4.59
N ALA A 71 -16.81 5.07 4.64
CA ALA A 71 -17.25 3.90 5.42
C ALA A 71 -16.61 2.59 4.91
N TYR A 72 -16.35 2.48 3.60
CA TYR A 72 -15.61 1.36 3.03
C TYR A 72 -14.14 1.34 3.52
N LEU A 73 -13.46 2.49 3.55
CA LEU A 73 -12.11 2.60 4.11
C LEU A 73 -12.05 2.26 5.61
N GLU A 74 -13.00 2.77 6.40
CA GLU A 74 -13.08 2.49 7.84
C GLU A 74 -13.28 0.99 8.11
N LYS A 75 -14.11 0.32 7.30
CA LYS A 75 -14.27 -1.15 7.36
C LYS A 75 -12.98 -1.91 7.02
N ALA A 76 -12.11 -1.33 6.21
CA ALA A 76 -10.79 -1.86 5.91
C ALA A 76 -9.71 -1.47 6.95
N GLY A 77 -10.10 -0.79 8.04
CA GLY A 77 -9.22 -0.46 9.16
C GLY A 77 -8.43 0.84 8.98
N TYR A 78 -8.85 1.73 8.07
CA TYR A 78 -8.28 3.07 7.98
C TYR A 78 -8.86 3.99 9.05
N GLU A 79 -8.01 4.83 9.63
CA GLU A 79 -8.47 5.99 10.41
C GLU A 79 -8.72 7.14 9.45
N VAL A 80 -10.00 7.48 9.26
CA VAL A 80 -10.39 8.52 8.28
C VAL A 80 -10.72 9.82 8.99
N GLU A 81 -10.01 10.88 8.62
CA GLU A 81 -10.35 12.26 8.99
C GLU A 81 -11.08 12.92 7.82
N SER A 82 -12.38 13.17 7.95
CA SER A 82 -13.16 13.83 6.90
C SER A 82 -13.16 15.35 7.06
N VAL A 83 -12.84 16.09 6.00
CA VAL A 83 -12.89 17.54 5.94
C VAL A 83 -13.92 17.96 4.90
N ASP A 84 -14.93 18.70 5.34
CA ASP A 84 -15.97 19.23 4.47
C ASP A 84 -15.53 20.53 3.83
N GLU A 85 -15.56 20.56 2.51
CA GLU A 85 -15.09 21.68 1.68
C GLU A 85 -16.20 22.18 0.76
N THR A 86 -16.32 23.50 0.67
CA THR A 86 -17.28 24.17 -0.22
C THR A 86 -16.72 24.34 -1.62
N ASP A 87 -15.38 24.37 -1.76
CA ASP A 87 -14.69 24.50 -3.02
C ASP A 87 -13.63 23.39 -3.19
N MET A 88 -14.10 22.24 -3.68
CA MET A 88 -13.24 21.11 -4.00
C MET A 88 -12.29 21.39 -5.17
N SER A 89 -12.56 22.39 -6.02
CA SER A 89 -11.68 22.71 -7.13
C SER A 89 -10.35 23.30 -6.64
N MET A 90 -10.41 24.15 -5.61
CA MET A 90 -9.22 24.69 -4.95
C MET A 90 -8.40 23.60 -4.25
N VAL A 91 -9.05 22.67 -3.58
CA VAL A 91 -8.38 21.54 -2.91
C VAL A 91 -7.62 20.69 -3.94
N LYS A 92 -8.30 20.30 -5.01
CA LYS A 92 -7.72 19.49 -6.10
C LYS A 92 -6.53 20.19 -6.76
N ALA A 93 -6.65 21.48 -7.06
CA ALA A 93 -5.58 22.26 -7.66
C ALA A 93 -4.34 22.32 -6.75
N LYS A 94 -4.52 22.53 -5.44
CA LYS A 94 -3.41 22.54 -4.46
C LYS A 94 -2.71 21.19 -4.35
N LEU A 95 -3.45 20.09 -4.55
CA LEU A 95 -2.94 18.72 -4.47
C LEU A 95 -2.45 18.17 -5.81
N GLY A 96 -2.40 18.99 -6.87
CA GLY A 96 -1.91 18.58 -8.19
C GLY A 96 -2.87 17.66 -8.95
N VAL A 97 -4.14 17.60 -8.56
CA VAL A 97 -5.18 16.84 -9.26
C VAL A 97 -5.65 17.63 -10.47
N SER A 98 -5.27 17.18 -11.67
CA SER A 98 -5.72 17.77 -12.93
C SER A 98 -7.15 17.34 -13.29
N ARG A 99 -7.80 18.10 -14.18
CA ARG A 99 -9.18 17.82 -14.61
C ARG A 99 -9.37 16.41 -15.19
N GLY A 100 -8.36 15.87 -15.86
CA GLY A 100 -8.44 14.54 -16.50
C GLY A 100 -8.48 13.37 -15.52
N VAL A 101 -8.04 13.58 -14.28
CA VAL A 101 -8.02 12.55 -13.24
C VAL A 101 -8.96 12.90 -12.08
N ALA A 102 -9.75 13.96 -12.18
CA ALA A 102 -10.59 14.42 -11.08
C ALA A 102 -11.84 13.54 -10.85
N SER A 103 -12.28 13.52 -9.60
CA SER A 103 -13.48 12.83 -9.10
C SER A 103 -14.19 13.71 -8.04
N CYS A 104 -15.10 13.13 -7.27
CA CYS A 104 -15.97 13.83 -6.31
C CYS A 104 -15.28 14.18 -4.97
N HIS A 105 -14.23 13.47 -4.58
CA HIS A 105 -13.47 13.70 -3.33
C HIS A 105 -11.98 13.42 -3.53
N THR A 106 -11.16 13.87 -2.57
CA THR A 106 -9.71 13.72 -2.61
C THR A 106 -9.21 13.26 -1.24
N GLY A 107 -8.58 12.10 -1.18
CA GLY A 107 -7.87 11.56 -0.02
C GLY A 107 -6.38 11.90 -0.05
N VAL A 108 -5.78 12.08 1.12
CA VAL A 108 -4.33 12.24 1.30
C VAL A 108 -3.85 11.30 2.38
N ILE A 109 -2.88 10.45 2.04
CA ILE A 109 -2.30 9.44 2.95
C ILE A 109 -0.80 9.31 2.68
N ASN A 110 0.00 9.44 3.72
CA ASN A 110 1.47 9.31 3.66
C ASN A 110 2.12 10.14 2.52
N GLY A 111 1.55 11.32 2.22
CA GLY A 111 2.03 12.21 1.15
C GLY A 111 1.50 11.89 -0.25
N TYR A 112 0.77 10.79 -0.44
CA TYR A 112 0.12 10.44 -1.70
C TYR A 112 -1.31 10.95 -1.77
N VAL A 113 -1.74 11.30 -2.98
CA VAL A 113 -3.13 11.62 -3.29
C VAL A 113 -3.89 10.36 -3.72
N VAL A 114 -5.10 10.19 -3.20
CA VAL A 114 -6.07 9.17 -3.62
C VAL A 114 -7.32 9.89 -4.10
N GLU A 115 -7.53 9.92 -5.40
CA GLU A 115 -8.58 10.72 -6.02
C GLU A 115 -9.77 9.84 -6.45
N GLY A 116 -10.93 10.10 -5.85
CA GLY A 116 -12.15 9.36 -6.15
C GLY A 116 -12.23 7.96 -5.56
N HIS A 117 -13.13 7.16 -6.12
CA HIS A 117 -13.56 5.86 -5.61
C HIS A 117 -12.55 4.73 -5.86
N VAL A 118 -11.32 4.91 -5.35
CA VAL A 118 -10.23 3.95 -5.49
C VAL A 118 -10.39 2.78 -4.50
N PRO A 119 -10.22 1.52 -4.92
CA PRO A 119 -10.22 0.37 -4.03
C PRO A 119 -9.04 0.32 -3.06
N VAL A 120 -9.27 -0.22 -1.86
CA VAL A 120 -8.24 -0.32 -0.80
C VAL A 120 -7.02 -1.10 -1.30
N GLU A 121 -7.22 -2.13 -2.11
CA GLU A 121 -6.14 -2.97 -2.63
C GLU A 121 -5.16 -2.16 -3.50
N ASP A 122 -5.65 -1.15 -4.21
CA ASP A 122 -4.82 -0.25 -5.00
C ASP A 122 -4.11 0.80 -4.13
N ILE A 123 -4.79 1.30 -3.07
CA ILE A 123 -4.17 2.19 -2.08
C ILE A 123 -3.03 1.46 -1.36
N GLU A 124 -3.27 0.24 -0.87
CA GLU A 124 -2.27 -0.59 -0.21
C GLU A 124 -1.10 -0.91 -1.15
N ARG A 125 -1.37 -1.25 -2.42
CA ARG A 125 -0.32 -1.48 -3.43
C ARG A 125 0.53 -0.23 -3.67
N MET A 126 -0.08 0.95 -3.74
CA MET A 126 0.65 2.21 -3.88
C MET A 126 1.53 2.48 -2.66
N LEU A 127 0.99 2.32 -1.45
CA LEU A 127 1.74 2.55 -0.21
C LEU A 127 2.88 1.55 -0.01
N ALA A 128 2.71 0.31 -0.45
CA ALA A 128 3.75 -0.72 -0.37
C ALA A 128 4.87 -0.49 -1.39
N THR A 129 4.54 -0.13 -2.64
CA THR A 129 5.53 0.03 -3.71
C THR A 129 6.18 1.42 -3.73
N LYS A 130 5.56 2.42 -3.08
CA LYS A 130 6.02 3.81 -2.98
C LYS A 130 6.52 4.39 -4.31
N PRO A 131 5.69 4.34 -5.38
CA PRO A 131 6.09 4.83 -6.69
C PRO A 131 6.33 6.35 -6.66
N GLY A 132 7.18 6.84 -7.58
CA GLY A 132 7.45 8.26 -7.76
C GLY A 132 6.33 8.99 -8.49
N ILE A 133 5.14 9.02 -7.89
CA ILE A 133 3.91 9.63 -8.43
C ILE A 133 3.33 10.61 -7.40
N VAL A 134 2.41 11.46 -7.84
CA VAL A 134 1.62 12.30 -6.92
C VAL A 134 0.52 11.47 -6.27
N GLY A 135 -0.14 10.61 -7.05
CA GLY A 135 -1.24 9.82 -6.54
C GLY A 135 -1.84 8.86 -7.55
N ILE A 136 -2.89 8.20 -7.11
CA ILE A 136 -3.75 7.35 -7.94
C ILE A 136 -5.18 7.90 -7.96
N SER A 137 -5.89 7.66 -9.06
CA SER A 137 -7.25 8.14 -9.27
C SER A 137 -8.14 7.07 -9.85
N ALA A 138 -9.40 7.03 -9.43
CA ALA A 138 -10.51 6.46 -10.20
C ALA A 138 -11.31 7.64 -10.80
N PRO A 139 -11.00 8.08 -12.03
CA PRO A 139 -11.54 9.32 -12.57
C PRO A 139 -13.06 9.28 -12.76
N GLY A 140 -13.73 10.43 -12.56
CA GLY A 140 -15.18 10.53 -12.65
C GLY A 140 -15.88 9.87 -11.46
N MET A 141 -16.93 9.10 -11.71
CA MET A 141 -17.67 8.35 -10.68
C MET A 141 -18.19 7.02 -11.26
N PRO A 142 -17.30 6.02 -11.47
CA PRO A 142 -17.70 4.76 -12.10
C PRO A 142 -18.69 3.99 -11.22
N VAL A 143 -19.82 3.58 -11.77
CA VAL A 143 -20.79 2.75 -11.04
C VAL A 143 -20.17 1.39 -10.75
N GLY A 144 -20.30 0.90 -9.51
CA GLY A 144 -19.71 -0.36 -9.07
C GLY A 144 -18.30 -0.24 -8.48
N SER A 145 -17.67 0.94 -8.54
CA SER A 145 -16.51 1.25 -7.69
C SER A 145 -16.93 1.39 -6.21
N PRO A 146 -16.01 1.27 -5.24
CA PRO A 146 -16.37 1.28 -3.82
C PRO A 146 -17.09 2.56 -3.40
N GLY A 147 -18.27 2.46 -2.79
CA GLY A 147 -19.12 3.61 -2.45
C GLY A 147 -19.98 4.15 -3.61
N MET A 148 -19.90 3.54 -4.80
CA MET A 148 -20.71 3.81 -6.00
C MET A 148 -21.51 2.57 -6.45
N GLU A 149 -21.70 1.59 -5.57
CA GLU A 149 -22.43 0.36 -5.87
C GLU A 149 -23.91 0.64 -6.14
N GLN A 150 -24.46 0.04 -7.20
CA GLN A 150 -25.87 0.15 -7.58
C GLN A 150 -26.38 -1.20 -8.06
N GLY A 151 -26.79 -2.05 -7.11
CA GLY A 151 -27.17 -3.43 -7.41
C GLY A 151 -26.03 -4.19 -8.07
N ASP A 152 -26.34 -4.91 -9.15
CA ASP A 152 -25.37 -5.75 -9.87
C ASP A 152 -24.61 -5.00 -10.98
N ARG A 153 -24.91 -3.71 -11.22
CA ARG A 153 -24.26 -2.93 -12.28
C ARG A 153 -22.81 -2.58 -11.91
N LYS A 154 -21.89 -2.85 -12.83
CA LYS A 154 -20.48 -2.43 -12.77
C LYS A 154 -20.07 -1.83 -14.11
N ASP A 155 -19.68 -0.57 -14.10
CA ASP A 155 -19.13 0.10 -15.27
C ASP A 155 -17.62 -0.19 -15.33
N PRO A 156 -17.05 -0.47 -16.51
CA PRO A 156 -15.61 -0.68 -16.64
C PRO A 156 -14.86 0.61 -16.34
N TYR A 157 -13.76 0.51 -15.59
CA TYR A 157 -12.91 1.66 -15.29
C TYR A 157 -11.47 1.26 -15.00
N ASP A 158 -10.57 2.22 -15.17
CA ASP A 158 -9.19 2.09 -14.73
C ASP A 158 -8.95 2.95 -13.50
N VAL A 159 -8.11 2.44 -12.60
CA VAL A 159 -7.38 3.27 -11.64
C VAL A 159 -6.09 3.71 -12.32
N VAL A 160 -5.83 5.00 -12.36
CA VAL A 160 -4.67 5.58 -13.03
C VAL A 160 -3.73 6.21 -12.00
N ALA A 161 -2.43 5.95 -12.12
CA ALA A 161 -1.41 6.73 -11.46
C ALA A 161 -1.20 8.04 -12.21
N PHE A 162 -0.94 9.13 -11.49
CA PHE A 162 -0.67 10.43 -12.09
C PHE A 162 0.47 11.16 -11.38
N GLY A 163 1.23 11.93 -12.17
CA GLY A 163 2.32 12.77 -11.68
C GLY A 163 2.03 14.27 -11.78
N SER A 164 2.99 15.09 -11.35
CA SER A 164 2.82 16.54 -11.19
C SER A 164 2.73 17.32 -12.50
N SER A 165 3.21 16.75 -13.61
CA SER A 165 3.11 17.36 -14.95
C SER A 165 1.88 16.90 -15.74
N GLY A 166 0.97 16.14 -15.11
CA GLY A 166 -0.27 15.67 -15.71
C GLY A 166 -0.13 14.38 -16.53
N GLU A 167 1.04 13.75 -16.52
CA GLU A 167 1.25 12.40 -17.02
C GLU A 167 0.41 11.40 -16.24
N THR A 168 -0.11 10.40 -16.96
CA THR A 168 -0.90 9.32 -16.38
C THR A 168 -0.45 7.96 -16.90
N ALA A 169 -0.64 6.93 -16.08
CA ALA A 169 -0.43 5.54 -16.44
C ALA A 169 -1.49 4.66 -15.78
N VAL A 170 -1.93 3.61 -16.46
CA VAL A 170 -2.86 2.64 -15.85
C VAL A 170 -2.16 1.94 -14.68
N PHE A 171 -2.80 1.98 -13.52
CA PHE A 171 -2.33 1.36 -12.28
C PHE A 171 -3.08 0.05 -11.98
N ALA A 172 -4.38 -0.01 -12.30
CA ALA A 172 -5.21 -1.21 -12.31
C ALA A 172 -6.40 -1.04 -13.27
N SER A 173 -6.97 -2.15 -13.73
CA SER A 173 -8.12 -2.18 -14.62
C SER A 173 -9.23 -3.07 -14.09
N TYR A 174 -10.45 -2.52 -14.05
CA TYR A 174 -11.67 -3.15 -13.57
C TYR A 174 -12.67 -3.26 -14.72
N ASN A 175 -12.45 -4.20 -15.63
CA ASN A 175 -13.19 -4.31 -16.90
C ASN A 175 -14.05 -5.58 -17.00
N LYS A 176 -14.55 -6.10 -15.87
CA LYS A 176 -15.27 -7.37 -15.79
C LYS A 176 -16.67 -7.20 -15.24
#